data_AF-A0A9D5XWQ1-F1
#
_entry.id   AF-A0A9D5XWQ1-F1
#
_cell.length_a   1.000
_cell.length_b   1.000
_cell.length_c   1.000
_cell.angle_alpha   90.00
_cell.angle_beta   90.00
_cell.angle_gamma   90.00
#
_symmetry.space_group_name_H-M   'P 1'
#
loop_
_entity.id
_entity.type
_entity.pdbx_description
1 polymer ?
#
loop_
_entity_poly.entity_id
_entity_poly.type
_entity_poly.pdbx_seq_one_letter_code
_entity_poly.pdbx_strand_id
1 'polypeptide(L)'
;MAHSHTELEFGPGVTVLTGPNNTGKSAVVEALRCVATNPTPSHFLRHGAKEARVGVEMEDGTRVVWVRTKRWAMYELWRPGAEEPEEYHKLQRKVPEDIQNVLRMNQVDLETSSRPVDIHIGNQREPVFLLNRPDSDAAAFFAASTESAHLLAMQDLLKLQVRDRKREEEALVAEAGRIENDLDGLASLPSIELRLDEARVLEAESVRLEREVPALESLLAQMNSLRFVLDARRRGAAVLAEVEPPPRPEDARRLAEILASLDRAARHLGAARHAAGALGPLEGPPPVENTALLARTADALRATGDSLGKVEGQHAALAALEAVPVLDDTAGLAELLDEFLILRHRAVRLDRWSGVLREIKEPPAVESGEGMGALLAGMRSLSGRIAAQSTALGDLEKDLRKVADRLADRVGELGRCPTCGQAVKASDFLDHGGCHDA
;
A
#
# COMPACT_ATOMS: atom_id res chain seq x y z
N MET A 1 50.08 -73.18 47.54
CA MET A 1 50.75 -72.25 48.47
C MET A 1 51.45 -73.01 49.60
N ALA A 2 52.61 -72.52 50.06
CA ALA A 2 53.42 -73.12 51.13
C ALA A 2 52.99 -72.70 52.55
N HIS A 3 52.32 -71.55 52.66
CA HIS A 3 51.93 -70.93 53.93
C HIS A 3 50.64 -71.55 54.46
N SER A 4 50.70 -72.16 55.65
CA SER A 4 49.49 -72.61 56.38
C SER A 4 48.81 -71.47 57.12
N HIS A 5 49.60 -70.58 57.71
CA HIS A 5 49.19 -69.33 58.33
C HIS A 5 50.43 -68.44 58.41
N THR A 6 50.34 -67.22 57.87
CA THR A 6 51.45 -66.27 57.81
C THR A 6 50.89 -64.88 57.83
N GLU A 7 51.38 -64.06 58.76
CA GLU A 7 51.06 -62.65 58.91
C GLU A 7 52.35 -61.86 58.75
N LEU A 8 52.31 -60.81 57.95
CA LEU A 8 53.46 -59.98 57.63
C LEU A 8 53.05 -58.52 57.76
N GLU A 9 53.75 -57.80 58.61
CA GLU A 9 53.63 -56.33 58.70
C GLU A 9 54.74 -55.71 57.85
N PHE A 10 54.36 -54.90 56.87
CA PHE A 10 55.29 -54.19 56.01
C PHE A 10 55.59 -52.81 56.59
N GLY A 11 56.88 -52.54 56.84
CA GLY A 11 57.33 -51.21 57.26
C GLY A 11 57.43 -50.22 56.09
N PRO A 12 57.60 -48.92 56.37
CA PRO A 12 57.78 -47.91 55.34
C PRO A 12 59.06 -48.16 54.54
N GLY A 13 58.98 -48.06 53.21
CA GLY A 13 60.13 -48.19 52.30
C GLY A 13 60.28 -49.60 51.71
N VAL A 14 61.51 -50.13 51.72
CA VAL A 14 61.86 -51.37 51.02
C VAL A 14 61.85 -52.55 51.98
N THR A 15 60.92 -53.49 51.78
CA THR A 15 60.93 -54.78 52.48
C THR A 15 61.57 -55.85 51.61
N VAL A 16 62.57 -56.56 52.16
CA VAL A 16 63.27 -57.65 51.46
C VAL A 16 62.94 -58.99 52.11
N LEU A 17 62.25 -59.86 51.36
CA LEU A 17 61.96 -61.23 51.79
C LEU A 17 63.10 -62.16 51.36
N THR A 18 63.91 -62.61 52.31
CA THR A 18 65.06 -63.51 52.07
C THR A 18 64.79 -64.92 52.56
N GLY A 19 65.55 -65.90 52.05
CA GLY A 19 65.48 -67.30 52.48
C GLY A 19 65.91 -68.28 51.39
N PRO A 20 66.01 -69.58 51.70
CA PRO A 20 66.32 -70.63 50.72
C PRO A 20 65.31 -70.70 49.56
N ASN A 21 65.71 -71.29 48.43
CA ASN A 21 64.77 -71.52 47.32
C ASN A 21 63.66 -72.49 47.74
N ASN A 22 62.47 -72.32 47.15
CA ASN A 22 61.29 -73.16 47.40
C ASN A 22 60.69 -73.08 48.83
N THR A 23 60.97 -72.02 49.59
CA THR A 23 60.38 -71.81 50.94
C THR A 23 59.06 -71.03 50.93
N GLY A 24 58.54 -70.66 49.75
CA GLY A 24 57.28 -69.92 49.64
C GLY A 24 57.42 -68.40 49.57
N LYS A 25 58.61 -67.85 49.34
CA LYS A 25 58.82 -66.40 49.13
C LYS A 25 57.93 -65.84 48.00
N SER A 26 57.97 -66.48 46.83
CA SER A 26 57.14 -66.11 45.69
C SER A 26 55.64 -66.31 45.96
N ALA A 27 55.27 -67.17 46.91
CA ALA A 27 53.87 -67.38 47.27
C ALA A 27 53.26 -66.17 48.00
N VAL A 28 54.06 -65.31 48.63
CA VAL A 28 53.60 -64.05 49.22
C VAL A 28 53.22 -63.06 48.12
N VAL A 29 54.09 -62.88 47.12
CA VAL A 29 53.82 -62.03 45.95
C VAL A 29 52.61 -62.53 45.17
N GLU A 30 52.48 -63.85 45.01
CA GLU A 30 51.33 -64.47 44.36
C GLU A 30 50.03 -64.32 45.17
N ALA A 31 50.12 -64.29 46.51
CA ALA A 31 48.96 -64.02 47.36
C ALA A 31 48.40 -62.61 47.11
N LEU A 32 49.27 -61.60 46.98
CA LEU A 32 48.86 -60.25 46.58
C LEU A 32 48.22 -60.22 45.19
N ARG A 33 48.81 -60.94 44.22
CA ARG A 33 48.25 -61.09 42.87
C ARG A 33 46.86 -61.73 42.89
N CYS A 34 46.65 -62.73 43.74
CA CYS A 34 45.35 -63.38 43.91
C CYS A 34 44.28 -62.41 44.42
N VAL A 35 44.61 -61.58 45.41
CA VAL A 35 43.70 -60.56 45.95
C VAL A 35 43.34 -59.54 44.87
N ALA A 36 44.31 -59.10 44.07
CA ALA A 36 44.09 -58.07 43.04
C ALA A 36 43.37 -58.57 41.77
N THR A 37 43.48 -59.86 41.39
CA THR A 37 43.03 -60.32 40.06
C THR A 37 42.03 -61.48 40.07
N ASN A 38 41.75 -62.09 41.23
CA ASN A 38 40.88 -63.27 41.36
C ASN A 38 41.15 -64.36 40.29
N PRO A 39 42.40 -64.85 40.17
CA PRO A 39 42.81 -65.72 39.07
C PRO A 39 42.04 -67.04 39.08
N THR A 40 41.92 -67.67 37.91
CA THR A 40 41.35 -69.01 37.79
C THR A 40 42.24 -70.06 38.47
N PRO A 41 41.65 -71.10 39.07
CA PRO A 41 42.39 -72.00 39.93
C PRO A 41 43.29 -72.92 39.11
N SER A 42 44.61 -72.84 39.35
CA SER A 42 45.56 -73.86 38.92
C SER A 42 46.31 -74.47 40.12
N HIS A 43 46.86 -73.66 41.05
CA HIS A 43 47.73 -74.17 42.14
C HIS A 43 47.69 -73.40 43.49
N PHE A 44 46.64 -72.62 43.75
CA PHE A 44 46.60 -71.69 44.89
C PHE A 44 46.25 -72.33 46.24
N LEU A 45 45.43 -73.39 46.25
CA LEU A 45 45.11 -74.11 47.49
C LEU A 45 46.29 -75.00 47.91
N ARG A 46 46.64 -74.99 49.20
CA ARG A 46 47.62 -75.93 49.77
C ARG A 46 47.09 -77.36 49.68
N HIS A 47 47.96 -78.34 49.44
CA HIS A 47 47.57 -79.76 49.43
C HIS A 47 46.90 -80.13 50.76
N GLY A 48 45.70 -80.72 50.67
CA GLY A 48 44.87 -81.09 51.82
C GLY A 48 44.01 -79.96 52.42
N ALA A 49 44.20 -78.70 52.01
CA ALA A 49 43.37 -77.59 52.48
C ALA A 49 42.05 -77.47 51.70
N LYS A 50 40.98 -77.05 52.40
CA LYS A 50 39.64 -76.84 51.81
C LYS A 50 39.48 -75.45 51.19
N GLU A 51 40.22 -74.48 51.73
CA GLU A 51 40.16 -73.06 51.35
C GLU A 51 41.53 -72.38 51.45
N ALA A 52 41.65 -71.24 50.80
CA ALA A 52 42.75 -70.28 50.94
C ALA A 52 42.16 -68.90 51.24
N ARG A 53 42.75 -68.19 52.21
CA ARG A 53 42.36 -66.85 52.62
C ARG A 53 43.57 -65.95 52.57
N VAL A 54 43.45 -64.81 51.91
CA VAL A 54 44.49 -63.78 51.83
C VAL A 54 43.86 -62.45 52.20
N GLY A 55 44.37 -61.81 53.25
CA GLY A 55 43.95 -60.48 53.69
C GLY A 55 45.05 -59.46 53.43
N VAL A 56 44.66 -58.28 52.97
CA VAL A 56 45.52 -57.09 52.88
C VAL A 56 44.85 -55.99 53.67
N GLU A 57 45.60 -55.39 54.59
CA GLU A 57 45.17 -54.23 55.37
C GLU A 57 46.01 -53.04 54.94
N MET A 58 45.36 -51.92 54.66
CA MET A 58 45.98 -50.68 54.22
C MET A 58 46.11 -49.70 55.38
N GLU A 59 46.94 -48.68 55.21
CA GLU A 59 47.24 -47.68 56.24
C GLU A 59 46.01 -46.87 56.69
N ASP A 60 45.00 -46.74 55.83
CA ASP A 60 43.73 -46.07 56.14
C ASP A 60 42.79 -46.91 57.01
N GLY A 61 43.19 -48.14 57.38
CA GLY A 61 42.38 -49.10 58.14
C GLY A 61 41.41 -49.90 57.27
N THR A 62 41.45 -49.73 55.94
CA THR A 62 40.65 -50.55 55.03
C THR A 62 41.28 -51.93 54.87
N ARG A 63 40.50 -52.99 55.04
CA ARG A 63 40.96 -54.38 54.93
C ARG A 63 40.18 -55.14 53.86
N VAL A 64 40.91 -55.72 52.91
CA VAL A 64 40.36 -56.56 51.84
C VAL A 64 40.77 -58.00 52.06
N VAL A 65 39.80 -58.91 52.10
CA VAL A 65 40.05 -60.35 52.22
C VAL A 65 39.52 -61.06 50.99
N TRP A 66 40.38 -61.83 50.34
CA TRP A 66 40.00 -62.78 49.31
C TRP A 66 39.95 -64.19 49.88
N VAL A 67 38.80 -64.85 49.73
CA VAL A 67 38.60 -66.24 50.14
C VAL A 67 38.30 -67.09 48.92
N ARG A 68 39.03 -68.21 48.80
CA ARG A 68 38.91 -69.12 47.66
C ARG A 68 38.79 -70.57 48.09
N THR A 69 37.79 -71.24 47.56
CA THR A 69 37.67 -72.71 47.61
C THR A 69 37.85 -73.32 46.23
N LYS A 70 37.78 -74.66 46.14
CA LYS A 70 37.75 -75.37 44.85
C LYS A 70 36.55 -74.98 43.97
N ARG A 71 35.43 -74.53 44.57
CA ARG A 71 34.15 -74.32 43.88
C ARG A 71 33.80 -72.85 43.69
N TRP A 72 34.22 -71.98 44.61
CA TRP A 72 33.80 -70.57 44.61
C TRP A 72 34.91 -69.65 45.15
N ALA A 73 34.74 -68.36 44.90
CA ALA A 73 35.53 -67.28 45.46
C ALA A 73 34.60 -66.20 46.00
N MET A 74 35.03 -65.50 47.04
CA MET A 74 34.36 -64.31 47.57
C MET A 74 35.39 -63.28 48.01
N TYR A 75 34.93 -62.04 48.15
CA TYR A 75 35.67 -60.97 48.82
C TYR A 75 34.92 -60.51 50.07
N GLU A 76 35.67 -60.07 51.07
CA GLU A 76 35.17 -59.32 52.22
C GLU A 76 35.89 -57.97 52.21
N LEU A 77 35.13 -56.87 52.23
CA LEU A 77 35.65 -55.52 52.34
C LEU A 77 35.28 -54.94 53.70
N TRP A 78 36.30 -54.63 54.50
CA TRP A 78 36.17 -53.94 55.77
C TRP A 78 36.56 -52.49 55.55
N ARG A 79 35.58 -51.59 55.64
CA ARG A 79 35.85 -50.15 55.59
C ARG A 79 36.38 -49.66 56.95
N PRO A 80 37.10 -48.53 57.00
CA PRO A 80 37.63 -48.00 58.25
C PRO A 80 36.51 -47.76 59.26
N GLY A 81 36.60 -48.43 60.42
CA GLY A 81 35.61 -48.32 61.50
C GLY A 81 34.31 -49.11 61.32
N ALA A 82 34.19 -49.96 60.29
CA ALA A 82 33.02 -50.82 60.12
C ALA A 82 33.06 -52.03 61.08
N GLU A 83 31.93 -52.34 61.72
CA GLU A 83 31.78 -53.53 62.59
C GLU A 83 31.54 -54.82 61.80
N GLU A 84 30.97 -54.73 60.59
CA GLU A 84 30.69 -55.87 59.70
C GLU A 84 31.29 -55.66 58.30
N PRO A 85 31.73 -56.73 57.62
CA PRO A 85 32.28 -56.64 56.26
C PRO A 85 31.20 -56.60 55.18
N GLU A 86 31.49 -55.89 54.08
CA GLU A 86 30.76 -56.02 52.82
C GLU A 86 31.22 -57.28 52.08
N GLU A 87 30.33 -58.27 51.93
CA GLU A 87 30.64 -59.54 51.28
C GLU A 87 30.22 -59.58 49.81
N TYR A 88 31.15 -59.99 48.94
CA TYR A 88 30.92 -60.14 47.50
C TYR A 88 31.02 -61.60 47.08
N HIS A 89 29.88 -62.20 46.78
CA HIS A 89 29.76 -63.59 46.30
C HIS A 89 29.54 -63.65 44.78
N LYS A 90 29.56 -64.87 44.21
CA LYS A 90 29.26 -65.15 42.79
C LYS A 90 30.08 -64.29 41.80
N LEU A 91 31.35 -64.08 42.14
CA LEU A 91 32.33 -63.38 41.31
C LEU A 91 32.46 -64.12 39.97
N GLN A 92 31.91 -63.57 38.89
CA GLN A 92 31.93 -64.16 37.55
C GLN A 92 33.34 -64.12 36.90
N ARG A 93 34.36 -64.58 37.64
CA ARG A 93 35.79 -64.49 37.32
C ARG A 93 36.30 -63.04 37.18
N LYS A 94 35.55 -62.06 37.69
CA LYS A 94 35.95 -60.65 37.78
C LYS A 94 36.07 -60.25 39.24
N VAL A 95 36.87 -59.21 39.49
CA VAL A 95 36.98 -58.55 40.78
C VAL A 95 35.87 -57.49 40.86
N PRO A 96 35.12 -57.36 41.97
CA PRO A 96 34.12 -56.29 42.11
C PRO A 96 34.72 -54.89 41.97
N GLU A 97 33.97 -53.94 41.41
CA GLU A 97 34.46 -52.57 41.17
C GLU A 97 34.88 -51.88 42.48
N ASP A 98 34.16 -52.09 43.58
CA ASP A 98 34.51 -51.53 44.88
C ASP A 98 35.90 -51.99 45.35
N ILE A 99 36.20 -53.28 45.19
CA ILE A 99 37.52 -53.84 45.52
C ILE A 99 38.61 -53.26 44.61
N GLN A 100 38.32 -53.12 43.31
CA GLN A 100 39.25 -52.52 42.35
C GLN A 100 39.55 -51.06 42.69
N ASN A 101 38.53 -50.29 43.07
CA ASN A 101 38.64 -48.87 43.42
C ASN A 101 39.42 -48.64 44.71
N VAL A 102 39.30 -49.58 45.66
CA VAL A 102 40.00 -49.56 46.94
C VAL A 102 41.47 -49.97 46.77
N LEU A 103 41.73 -51.12 46.13
CA LEU A 103 43.11 -51.61 45.96
C LEU A 103 43.90 -50.79 44.95
N ARG A 104 43.24 -50.26 43.90
CA ARG A 104 43.85 -49.52 42.78
C ARG A 104 45.02 -50.25 42.12
N MET A 105 44.96 -51.59 42.08
CA MET A 105 45.97 -52.46 41.48
C MET A 105 45.51 -53.05 40.14
N ASN A 106 44.72 -52.30 39.38
CA ASN A 106 44.17 -52.76 38.11
C ASN A 106 45.29 -52.93 37.07
N GLN A 107 45.15 -53.96 36.22
CA GLN A 107 46.07 -54.14 35.10
C GLN A 107 45.70 -53.17 33.96
N VAL A 108 46.68 -52.73 33.20
CA VAL A 108 46.48 -51.84 32.06
C VAL A 108 46.26 -52.68 30.80
N ASP A 109 45.05 -52.57 30.24
CA ASP A 109 44.74 -53.15 28.95
C ASP A 109 45.46 -52.36 27.84
N LEU A 110 46.09 -53.07 26.91
CA LEU A 110 46.74 -52.47 25.74
C LEU A 110 45.92 -52.75 24.49
N GLU A 111 45.65 -51.74 23.68
CA GLU A 111 44.92 -51.93 22.41
C GLU A 111 45.69 -52.82 21.42
N THR A 112 47.02 -52.79 21.46
CA THR A 112 47.89 -53.56 20.55
C THR A 112 48.15 -55.00 20.99
N SER A 113 47.85 -55.35 22.25
CA SER A 113 48.25 -56.63 22.83
C SER A 113 47.12 -57.29 23.61
N SER A 114 46.91 -58.59 23.37
CA SER A 114 45.87 -59.37 24.06
C SER A 114 46.18 -59.68 25.53
N ARG A 115 47.33 -59.23 26.05
CA ARG A 115 47.75 -59.46 27.43
C ARG A 115 47.85 -58.13 28.18
N PRO A 116 47.05 -57.95 29.25
CA PRO A 116 47.14 -56.76 30.08
C PRO A 116 48.51 -56.68 30.79
N VAL A 117 48.94 -55.45 31.08
CA VAL A 117 50.20 -55.15 31.76
C VAL A 117 49.95 -54.95 33.25
N ASP A 118 50.70 -55.67 34.08
CA ASP A 118 50.72 -55.44 35.52
C ASP A 118 51.88 -54.50 35.86
N ILE A 119 51.54 -53.33 36.40
CA ILE A 119 52.50 -52.30 36.82
C ILE A 119 52.93 -52.52 38.28
N HIS A 120 52.04 -53.12 39.09
CA HIS A 120 52.20 -53.18 40.53
C HIS A 120 52.99 -54.41 40.98
N ILE A 121 52.82 -55.54 40.28
CA ILE A 121 53.45 -56.81 40.65
C ILE A 121 54.32 -57.32 39.50
N GLY A 122 55.62 -57.11 39.64
CA GLY A 122 56.64 -57.61 38.71
C GLY A 122 56.63 -59.14 38.56
N ASN A 123 56.99 -59.61 37.37
CA ASN A 123 57.08 -61.04 37.05
C ASN A 123 58.54 -61.51 37.18
N GLN A 124 58.78 -62.57 37.94
CA GLN A 124 60.11 -63.15 38.14
C GLN A 124 60.78 -63.59 36.82
N ARG A 125 60.00 -63.94 35.79
CA ARG A 125 60.49 -64.36 34.46
C ARG A 125 60.71 -63.20 33.48
N GLU A 126 60.13 -62.03 33.77
CA GLU A 126 60.22 -60.84 32.92
C GLU A 126 60.81 -59.69 33.77
N PRO A 127 62.13 -59.72 34.04
CA PRO A 127 62.77 -58.75 34.94
C PRO A 127 62.86 -57.34 34.34
N VAL A 128 62.73 -57.21 33.02
CA VAL A 128 62.82 -55.92 32.32
C VAL A 128 61.42 -55.49 31.89
N PHE A 129 60.85 -54.53 32.63
CA PHE A 129 59.54 -53.97 32.36
C PHE A 129 59.52 -53.20 31.04
N LEU A 130 58.59 -53.55 30.14
CA LEU A 130 58.33 -52.96 28.81
C LEU A 130 59.47 -52.98 27.77
N LEU A 131 60.75 -52.99 28.14
CA LEU A 131 61.87 -52.93 27.18
C LEU A 131 62.06 -54.22 26.36
N ASN A 132 61.51 -55.35 26.83
CA ASN A 132 61.52 -56.61 26.10
C ASN A 132 60.23 -56.83 25.27
N ARG A 133 59.36 -55.82 25.17
CA ARG A 133 58.13 -55.85 24.37
C ARG A 133 58.31 -55.03 23.08
N PRO A 134 57.50 -55.24 22.04
CA PRO A 134 57.53 -54.42 20.83
C PRO A 134 57.29 -52.94 21.15
N ASP A 135 57.93 -52.04 20.39
CA ASP A 135 57.78 -50.58 20.57
C ASP A 135 56.32 -50.11 20.51
N SER A 136 55.47 -50.83 19.75
CA SER A 136 54.02 -50.58 19.70
C SER A 136 53.33 -50.77 21.05
N ASP A 137 53.74 -51.76 21.85
CA ASP A 137 53.15 -52.05 23.16
C ASP A 137 53.62 -51.05 24.20
N ALA A 138 54.87 -50.59 24.13
CA ALA A 138 55.36 -49.50 24.95
C ALA A 138 54.62 -48.19 24.64
N ALA A 139 54.45 -47.86 23.36
CA ALA A 139 53.69 -46.68 22.93
C ALA A 139 52.22 -46.76 23.36
N ALA A 140 51.57 -47.91 23.19
CA ALA A 140 50.19 -48.14 23.65
C ALA A 140 50.07 -48.04 25.18
N PHE A 141 51.05 -48.53 25.93
CA PHE A 141 51.08 -48.41 27.38
C PHE A 141 51.16 -46.94 27.82
N PHE A 142 52.01 -46.14 27.18
CA PHE A 142 52.06 -44.70 27.43
C PHE A 142 50.79 -43.99 26.96
N ALA A 143 50.17 -44.42 25.86
CA ALA A 143 48.91 -43.86 25.36
C ALA A 143 47.70 -44.22 26.23
N ALA A 144 47.74 -45.34 26.94
CA ALA A 144 46.74 -45.74 27.94
C ALA A 144 46.85 -44.95 29.25
N SER A 145 47.87 -44.10 29.40
CA SER A 145 47.91 -43.14 30.51
C SER A 145 46.75 -42.13 30.37
N THR A 146 46.21 -41.72 31.52
CA THR A 146 45.01 -40.87 31.63
C THR A 146 45.06 -39.58 30.80
N GLU A 147 46.25 -39.01 30.60
CA GLU A 147 46.44 -37.77 29.85
C GLU A 147 46.34 -37.98 28.34
N SER A 148 46.87 -39.09 27.83
CA SER A 148 46.85 -39.43 26.40
C SER A 148 45.45 -39.82 25.92
N ALA A 149 44.68 -40.54 26.75
CA ALA A 149 43.27 -40.84 26.47
C ALA A 149 42.42 -39.56 26.35
N HIS A 150 42.69 -38.55 27.19
CA HIS A 150 42.00 -37.26 27.12
C HIS A 150 42.34 -36.49 25.83
N LEU A 151 43.60 -36.52 25.39
CA LEU A 151 44.03 -35.89 24.14
C LEU A 151 43.38 -36.53 22.90
N LEU A 152 43.25 -37.86 22.88
CA LEU A 152 42.58 -38.58 21.80
C LEU A 152 41.09 -38.23 21.73
N ALA A 153 40.40 -38.20 22.87
CA ALA A 153 39.00 -37.78 22.96
C ALA A 153 38.81 -36.34 22.44
N MET A 154 39.72 -35.43 22.78
CA MET A 154 39.69 -34.05 22.29
C MET A 154 39.92 -33.96 20.78
N GLN A 155 40.82 -34.78 20.24
CA GLN A 155 41.06 -34.84 18.79
C GLN A 155 39.83 -35.33 18.02
N ASP A 156 39.12 -36.33 18.55
CA ASP A 156 37.93 -36.87 17.88
C ASP A 156 36.73 -35.91 17.95
N LEU A 157 36.56 -35.18 19.07
CA LEU A 157 35.61 -34.08 19.16
C LEU A 157 35.89 -32.99 18.13
N LEU A 158 37.16 -32.60 17.97
CA LEU A 158 37.55 -31.60 16.97
C LEU A 158 37.20 -32.06 15.54
N LYS A 159 37.49 -33.33 15.20
CA LYS A 159 37.16 -33.90 13.88
C LYS A 159 35.66 -33.88 13.61
N LEU A 160 34.83 -34.17 14.62
CA LEU A 160 33.37 -34.10 14.51
C LEU A 160 32.91 -32.67 14.25
N GLN A 161 33.37 -31.70 15.06
CA GLN A 161 33.00 -30.29 14.90
C GLN A 161 33.39 -29.73 13.53
N VAL A 162 34.60 -30.03 13.05
CA VAL A 162 35.04 -29.58 11.72
C VAL A 162 34.16 -30.15 10.61
N ARG A 163 33.76 -31.42 10.72
CA ARG A 163 32.87 -32.06 9.74
C ARG A 163 31.49 -31.41 9.72
N ASP A 164 30.93 -31.14 10.89
CA ASP A 164 29.60 -30.52 11.01
C ASP A 164 29.61 -29.09 10.50
N ARG A 165 30.63 -28.31 10.85
CA ARG A 165 30.81 -26.93 10.34
C ARG A 165 30.94 -26.89 8.82
N LYS A 166 31.68 -27.83 8.22
CA LYS A 166 31.83 -27.89 6.77
C LYS A 166 30.51 -28.19 6.06
N ARG A 167 29.67 -29.08 6.64
CA ARG A 167 28.33 -29.36 6.10
C ARG A 167 27.41 -28.14 6.21
N GLU A 168 27.48 -27.41 7.32
CA GLU A 168 26.74 -26.17 7.52
C GLU A 168 27.15 -25.10 6.51
N GLU A 169 28.45 -24.93 6.27
CA GLU A 169 28.99 -24.05 5.22
C GLU A 169 28.46 -24.41 3.82
N GLU A 170 28.55 -25.69 3.43
CA GLU A 170 28.06 -26.16 2.14
C GLU A 170 26.54 -25.89 1.97
N ALA A 171 25.75 -26.07 3.02
CA ALA A 171 24.31 -25.78 3.01
C ALA A 171 24.02 -24.28 2.86
N LEU A 172 24.75 -23.43 3.60
CA LEU A 172 24.60 -21.97 3.54
C LEU A 172 25.01 -21.42 2.16
N VAL A 173 26.08 -21.93 1.57
CA VAL A 173 26.51 -21.55 0.22
C VAL A 173 25.44 -21.93 -0.81
N ALA A 174 24.84 -23.11 -0.70
CA ALA A 174 23.76 -23.53 -1.58
C ALA A 174 22.47 -22.71 -1.40
N GLU A 175 22.16 -22.27 -0.18
CA GLU A 175 21.04 -21.36 0.08
C GLU A 175 21.31 -19.97 -0.50
N ALA A 176 22.51 -19.41 -0.28
CA ALA A 176 22.90 -18.12 -0.83
C ALA A 176 22.80 -18.11 -2.36
N GLY A 177 23.29 -19.16 -3.04
CA GLY A 177 23.17 -19.30 -4.48
C GLY A 177 21.71 -19.42 -4.95
N ARG A 178 20.82 -20.03 -4.17
CA ARG A 178 19.37 -20.05 -4.49
C ARG A 178 18.76 -18.65 -4.38
N ILE A 179 19.06 -17.94 -3.30
CA ILE A 179 18.58 -16.56 -3.08
C ILE A 179 19.09 -15.63 -4.18
N GLU A 180 20.36 -15.74 -4.59
CA GLU A 180 20.90 -14.95 -5.72
C GLU A 180 20.13 -15.21 -7.02
N ASN A 181 19.85 -16.48 -7.34
CA ASN A 181 19.05 -16.81 -8.53
C ASN A 181 17.61 -16.28 -8.44
N ASP A 182 16.99 -16.32 -7.26
CA ASP A 182 15.66 -15.77 -7.04
C ASP A 182 15.65 -14.25 -7.21
N LEU A 183 16.67 -13.55 -6.70
CA LEU A 183 16.88 -12.11 -6.89
C LEU A 183 17.09 -11.75 -8.36
N ASP A 184 17.86 -12.55 -9.09
CA ASP A 184 18.06 -12.37 -10.53
C ASP A 184 16.74 -12.54 -11.30
N GLY A 185 15.86 -13.45 -10.88
CA GLY A 185 14.51 -13.60 -11.41
C GLY A 185 13.64 -12.33 -11.25
N LEU A 186 13.92 -11.53 -10.21
CA LEU A 186 13.24 -10.27 -9.93
C LEU A 186 13.88 -9.05 -10.62
N ALA A 187 14.95 -9.23 -11.40
CA ALA A 187 15.64 -8.13 -12.08
C ALA A 187 14.74 -7.31 -13.04
N SER A 188 13.61 -7.87 -13.46
CA SER A 188 12.64 -7.20 -14.34
C SER A 188 11.70 -6.21 -13.62
N LEU A 189 11.59 -6.26 -12.28
CA LEU A 189 10.68 -5.41 -11.51
C LEU A 189 10.82 -3.90 -11.79
N PRO A 190 12.03 -3.31 -11.86
CA PRO A 190 12.17 -1.88 -12.14
C PRO A 190 11.64 -1.50 -13.53
N SER A 191 11.78 -2.38 -14.51
CA SER A 191 11.24 -2.16 -15.86
C SER A 191 9.71 -2.25 -15.89
N ILE A 192 9.13 -3.10 -15.04
CA ILE A 192 7.68 -3.23 -14.88
C ILE A 192 7.12 -1.97 -14.20
N GLU A 193 7.78 -1.49 -13.15
CA GLU A 193 7.41 -0.26 -12.44
C GLU A 193 7.39 0.94 -13.39
N LEU A 194 8.45 1.11 -14.20
CA LEU A 194 8.51 2.17 -15.20
C LEU A 194 7.35 2.10 -16.20
N ARG A 195 7.03 0.91 -16.71
CA ARG A 195 5.90 0.70 -17.63
C ARG A 195 4.55 0.98 -16.97
N LEU A 196 4.42 0.69 -15.68
CA LEU A 196 3.21 0.97 -14.92
C LEU A 196 2.97 2.48 -14.78
N ASP A 197 4.03 3.24 -14.51
CA ASP A 197 3.95 4.70 -14.45
C ASP A 197 3.66 5.32 -15.82
N GLU A 198 4.26 4.81 -16.89
CA GLU A 198 3.88 5.20 -18.26
C GLU A 198 2.40 4.90 -18.55
N ALA A 199 1.90 3.73 -18.16
CA ALA A 199 0.50 3.36 -18.33
C ALA A 199 -0.45 4.29 -17.56
N ARG A 200 -0.10 4.68 -16.33
CA ARG A 200 -0.88 5.64 -15.52
C ARG A 200 -0.96 7.02 -16.17
N VAL A 201 0.13 7.50 -16.75
CA VAL A 201 0.14 8.78 -17.48
C VAL A 201 -0.78 8.69 -18.70
N LEU A 202 -0.72 7.59 -19.45
CA LEU A 202 -1.59 7.36 -20.62
C LEU A 202 -3.06 7.23 -20.22
N GLU A 203 -3.37 6.57 -19.10
CA GLU A 203 -4.72 6.47 -18.55
C GLU A 203 -5.28 7.86 -18.20
N ALA A 204 -4.50 8.68 -17.48
CA ALA A 204 -4.90 10.04 -17.14
C ALA A 204 -5.18 10.90 -18.39
N GLU A 205 -4.37 10.74 -19.44
CA GLU A 205 -4.58 11.41 -20.73
C GLU A 205 -5.83 10.88 -21.46
N SER A 206 -6.07 9.57 -21.43
CA SER A 206 -7.30 8.96 -21.98
C SER A 206 -8.54 9.55 -21.32
N VAL A 207 -8.58 9.59 -19.98
CA VAL A 207 -9.70 10.14 -19.21
C VAL A 207 -9.91 11.62 -19.51
N ARG A 208 -8.83 12.40 -19.70
CA ARG A 208 -8.94 13.81 -20.12
C ARG A 208 -9.61 13.92 -21.49
N LEU A 209 -9.13 13.15 -22.46
CA LEU A 209 -9.66 13.17 -23.83
C LEU A 209 -11.11 12.71 -23.89
N GLU A 210 -11.49 11.67 -23.14
CA GLU A 210 -12.89 11.22 -23.04
C GLU A 210 -13.84 12.32 -22.55
N ARG A 211 -13.36 13.27 -21.73
CA ARG A 211 -14.14 14.44 -21.29
C ARG A 211 -14.16 15.57 -22.32
N GLU A 212 -13.06 15.81 -23.03
CA GLU A 212 -12.93 16.91 -23.98
C GLU A 212 -13.64 16.63 -25.32
N VAL A 213 -13.65 15.38 -25.77
CA VAL A 213 -14.22 14.97 -27.05
C VAL A 213 -15.71 15.33 -27.18
N PRO A 214 -16.60 15.02 -26.22
CA PRO A 214 -18.01 15.40 -26.31
C PRO A 214 -18.22 16.92 -26.35
N ALA A 215 -17.38 17.70 -25.67
CA ALA A 215 -17.45 19.16 -25.69
C ALA A 215 -17.08 19.71 -27.08
N LEU A 216 -16.04 19.17 -27.70
CA LEU A 216 -15.65 19.46 -29.08
C LEU A 216 -16.75 19.06 -30.08
N GLU A 217 -17.34 17.87 -29.93
CA GLU A 217 -18.46 17.43 -30.76
C GLU A 217 -19.67 18.36 -30.65
N SER A 218 -20.00 18.81 -29.44
CA SER A 218 -21.07 19.79 -29.21
C SER A 218 -20.77 21.13 -29.90
N LEU A 219 -19.52 21.62 -29.79
CA LEU A 219 -19.10 22.87 -30.42
C LEU A 219 -19.14 22.79 -31.94
N LEU A 220 -18.77 21.65 -32.53
CA LEU A 220 -18.91 21.41 -33.96
C LEU A 220 -20.37 21.37 -34.41
N ALA A 221 -21.24 20.72 -33.64
CA ALA A 221 -22.67 20.72 -33.92
C ALA A 221 -23.25 22.15 -33.90
N GLN A 222 -22.82 22.98 -32.94
CA GLN A 222 -23.20 24.39 -32.86
C GLN A 222 -22.67 25.20 -34.04
N MET A 223 -21.41 25.02 -34.43
CA MET A 223 -20.85 25.68 -35.61
C MET A 223 -21.61 25.31 -36.89
N ASN A 224 -21.94 24.03 -37.07
CA ASN A 224 -22.69 23.58 -38.24
C ASN A 224 -24.10 24.15 -38.28
N SER A 225 -24.78 24.24 -37.13
CA SER A 225 -26.12 24.84 -37.06
C SER A 225 -26.08 26.35 -37.34
N LEU A 226 -25.10 27.06 -36.79
CA LEU A 226 -24.89 28.48 -37.09
C LEU A 226 -24.57 28.71 -38.57
N ARG A 227 -23.74 27.86 -39.18
CA ARG A 227 -23.44 27.94 -40.61
C ARG A 227 -24.69 27.73 -41.46
N PHE A 228 -25.52 26.74 -41.12
CA PHE A 228 -26.80 26.52 -41.79
C PHE A 228 -27.74 27.73 -41.68
N VAL A 229 -27.86 28.30 -40.47
CA VAL A 229 -28.66 29.51 -40.25
C VAL A 229 -28.13 30.68 -41.07
N LEU A 230 -26.82 30.89 -41.07
CA LEU A 230 -26.17 31.96 -41.81
C LEU A 230 -26.38 31.80 -43.32
N ASP A 231 -26.22 30.59 -43.86
CA ASP A 231 -26.50 30.30 -45.27
C ASP A 231 -27.97 30.55 -45.63
N ALA A 232 -28.90 30.19 -44.74
CA ALA A 232 -30.32 30.49 -44.92
C ALA A 232 -30.59 32.01 -44.92
N ARG A 233 -29.95 32.77 -44.02
CA ARG A 233 -30.05 34.24 -43.99
C ARG A 233 -29.43 34.89 -45.22
N ARG A 234 -28.29 34.39 -45.71
CA ARG A 234 -27.66 34.84 -46.96
C ARG A 234 -28.57 34.60 -48.16
N ARG A 235 -29.19 33.42 -48.27
CA ARG A 235 -30.18 33.15 -49.32
C ARG A 235 -31.38 34.11 -49.22
N GLY A 236 -31.93 34.31 -48.02
CA GLY A 236 -33.02 35.25 -47.81
C GLY A 236 -32.65 36.70 -48.17
N ALA A 237 -31.44 37.14 -47.80
CA ALA A 237 -30.92 38.46 -48.16
C ALA A 237 -30.71 38.62 -49.67
N ALA A 238 -30.22 37.58 -50.36
CA ALA A 238 -30.09 37.59 -51.82
C ALA A 238 -31.45 37.74 -52.51
N VAL A 239 -32.46 36.98 -52.06
CA VAL A 239 -33.84 37.13 -52.57
C VAL A 239 -34.38 38.54 -52.32
N LEU A 240 -34.21 39.08 -51.11
CA LEU A 240 -34.66 40.44 -50.78
C LEU A 240 -33.90 41.53 -51.53
N ALA A 241 -32.64 41.30 -51.91
CA ALA A 241 -31.85 42.23 -52.72
C ALA A 241 -32.33 42.29 -54.18
N GLU A 242 -32.95 41.22 -54.68
CA GLU A 242 -33.58 41.18 -56.01
C GLU A 242 -35.00 41.78 -56.02
N VAL A 243 -35.61 42.02 -54.85
CA VAL A 243 -36.91 42.67 -54.77
C VAL A 243 -36.75 44.18 -54.96
N GLU A 244 -37.41 44.69 -56.00
CA GLU A 244 -37.48 46.12 -56.27
C GLU A 244 -38.10 46.85 -55.05
N PRO A 245 -37.56 48.00 -54.62
CA PRO A 245 -38.14 48.76 -53.51
C PRO A 245 -39.63 49.01 -53.80
N PRO A 246 -40.50 48.94 -52.77
CA PRO A 246 -41.93 49.11 -52.96
C PRO A 246 -42.19 50.41 -53.74
N PRO A 247 -43.13 50.40 -54.72
CA PRO A 247 -43.41 51.57 -55.51
C PRO A 247 -43.68 52.74 -54.57
N ARG A 248 -42.95 53.85 -54.78
CA ARG A 248 -43.15 55.06 -53.99
C ARG A 248 -44.63 55.43 -54.11
N PRO A 249 -45.37 55.62 -53.00
CA PRO A 249 -46.75 56.07 -53.11
C PRO A 249 -46.75 57.37 -53.92
N GLU A 250 -47.47 57.39 -55.04
CA GLU A 250 -47.61 58.59 -55.86
C GLU A 250 -48.18 59.72 -54.99
N ASP A 251 -47.82 60.95 -55.33
CA ASP A 251 -48.13 62.16 -54.56
C ASP A 251 -49.66 62.31 -54.40
N ALA A 252 -50.19 61.77 -53.29
CA ALA A 252 -51.61 61.68 -52.99
C ALA A 252 -52.25 63.06 -52.72
N ARG A 253 -51.48 64.16 -52.83
CA ARG A 253 -51.97 65.53 -52.72
C ARG A 253 -53.13 65.81 -53.66
N ARG A 254 -53.05 65.38 -54.93
CA ARG A 254 -54.16 65.58 -55.90
C ARG A 254 -55.43 64.84 -55.49
N LEU A 255 -55.29 63.62 -54.99
CA LEU A 255 -56.41 62.81 -54.49
C LEU A 255 -57.01 63.43 -53.22
N ALA A 256 -56.17 63.92 -52.31
CA ALA A 256 -56.60 64.64 -51.11
C ALA A 256 -57.31 65.96 -51.45
N GLU A 257 -56.83 66.71 -52.44
CA GLU A 257 -57.47 67.94 -52.93
C GLU A 257 -58.85 67.66 -53.55
N ILE A 258 -58.96 66.59 -54.35
CA ILE A 258 -60.23 66.16 -54.95
C ILE A 258 -61.20 65.73 -53.85
N LEU A 259 -60.77 64.93 -52.86
CA LEU A 259 -61.60 64.54 -51.72
C LEU A 259 -62.08 65.77 -50.93
N ALA A 260 -61.18 66.72 -50.65
CA ALA A 260 -61.53 67.98 -49.97
C ALA A 260 -62.49 68.86 -50.80
N SER A 261 -62.43 68.80 -52.14
CA SER A 261 -63.38 69.48 -53.03
C SER A 261 -64.76 68.82 -52.99
N LEU A 262 -64.82 67.48 -52.99
CA LEU A 262 -66.06 66.72 -52.89
C LEU A 262 -66.74 66.93 -51.54
N ASP A 263 -65.97 66.96 -50.45
CA ASP A 263 -66.48 67.25 -49.11
C ASP A 263 -67.05 68.67 -48.98
N ARG A 264 -66.40 69.65 -49.61
CA ARG A 264 -66.92 71.02 -49.69
C ARG A 264 -68.22 71.07 -50.49
N ALA A 265 -68.27 70.40 -51.64
CA ALA A 265 -69.47 70.32 -52.46
C ALA A 265 -70.62 69.62 -51.72
N ALA A 266 -70.35 68.52 -51.01
CA ALA A 266 -71.33 67.81 -50.20
C ALA A 266 -71.88 68.67 -49.06
N ARG A 267 -71.02 69.42 -48.37
CA ARG A 267 -71.44 70.40 -47.34
C ARG A 267 -72.30 71.52 -47.93
N HIS A 268 -71.92 72.09 -49.08
CA HIS A 268 -72.74 73.09 -49.77
C HIS A 268 -74.11 72.54 -50.17
N LEU A 269 -74.16 71.31 -50.67
CA LEU A 269 -75.41 70.66 -51.06
C LEU A 269 -76.29 70.31 -49.85
N GLY A 270 -75.68 69.92 -48.72
CA GLY A 270 -76.34 69.75 -47.44
C GLY A 270 -76.92 71.05 -46.89
N ALA A 271 -76.14 72.14 -46.92
CA ALA A 271 -76.58 73.48 -46.51
C ALA A 271 -77.71 74.01 -47.43
N ALA A 272 -77.60 73.82 -48.75
CA ALA A 272 -78.64 74.20 -49.69
C ALA A 272 -79.93 73.39 -49.50
N ARG A 273 -79.83 72.08 -49.22
CA ARG A 273 -81.00 71.26 -48.86
C ARG A 273 -81.63 71.69 -47.54
N HIS A 274 -80.82 72.04 -46.54
CA HIS A 274 -81.33 72.59 -45.27
C HIS A 274 -82.03 73.93 -45.49
N ALA A 275 -81.43 74.84 -46.28
CA ALA A 275 -82.03 76.13 -46.62
C ALA A 275 -83.33 75.97 -47.43
N ALA A 276 -83.36 75.06 -48.40
CA ALA A 276 -84.56 74.74 -49.16
C ALA A 276 -85.67 74.12 -48.28
N GLY A 277 -85.29 73.27 -47.31
CA GLY A 277 -86.21 72.73 -46.31
C GLY A 277 -86.75 73.79 -45.34
N ALA A 278 -85.90 74.73 -44.91
CA ALA A 278 -86.26 75.82 -44.00
C ALA A 278 -87.11 76.91 -44.67
N LEU A 279 -86.97 77.11 -45.99
CA LEU A 279 -87.76 78.06 -46.79
C LEU A 279 -89.04 77.44 -47.39
N GLY A 280 -89.24 76.13 -47.23
CA GLY A 280 -90.39 75.39 -47.78
C GLY A 280 -91.78 75.73 -47.18
N PRO A 281 -91.93 76.16 -45.90
CA PRO A 281 -93.25 76.41 -45.32
C PRO A 281 -93.55 77.88 -44.99
N LEU A 282 -92.94 78.86 -45.68
CA LEU A 282 -93.24 80.28 -45.45
C LEU A 282 -94.30 80.79 -46.45
N GLU A 283 -95.54 80.94 -45.97
CA GLU A 283 -96.62 81.64 -46.68
C GLU A 283 -96.34 83.15 -46.79
N GLY A 284 -96.83 83.76 -47.87
CA GLY A 284 -96.51 85.13 -48.29
C GLY A 284 -97.05 86.24 -47.38
N PRO A 285 -96.36 87.39 -47.31
CA PRO A 285 -96.72 88.49 -46.40
C PRO A 285 -97.92 89.34 -46.87
N PRO A 286 -98.76 89.84 -45.93
CA PRO A 286 -99.88 90.76 -46.21
C PRO A 286 -99.44 92.21 -46.52
N PRO A 287 -100.32 93.04 -47.14
CA PRO A 287 -99.96 94.33 -47.74
C PRO A 287 -99.69 95.46 -46.74
N VAL A 288 -98.83 96.39 -47.17
CA VAL A 288 -98.18 97.45 -46.39
C VAL A 288 -98.97 98.76 -46.48
N GLU A 289 -99.32 99.39 -45.35
CA GLU A 289 -99.86 100.75 -45.30
C GLU A 289 -98.92 101.74 -44.56
N ASN A 290 -98.78 102.88 -45.23
CA ASN A 290 -98.28 104.24 -44.91
C ASN A 290 -97.30 104.50 -43.75
N THR A 291 -96.05 104.78 -44.16
CA THR A 291 -94.90 105.25 -43.39
C THR A 291 -94.82 106.78 -43.27
N ALA A 292 -95.36 107.34 -42.18
CA ALA A 292 -95.09 108.75 -41.81
C ALA A 292 -94.74 108.98 -40.34
N LEU A 293 -95.00 108.02 -39.44
CA LEU A 293 -94.73 108.16 -37.99
C LEU A 293 -93.45 107.43 -37.51
N LEU A 294 -92.93 106.49 -38.31
CA LEU A 294 -91.76 105.64 -37.96
C LEU A 294 -90.40 106.28 -38.26
N ALA A 295 -90.33 107.34 -39.08
CA ALA A 295 -89.10 108.10 -39.29
C ALA A 295 -88.80 109.05 -38.09
N ARG A 296 -89.83 109.50 -37.36
CA ARG A 296 -89.67 110.39 -36.20
C ARG A 296 -89.33 109.64 -34.90
N THR A 297 -89.71 108.37 -34.79
CA THR A 297 -89.35 107.50 -33.65
C THR A 297 -87.94 106.91 -33.79
N ALA A 298 -87.41 106.76 -35.00
CA ALA A 298 -86.04 106.30 -35.24
C ALA A 298 -84.97 107.31 -34.79
N ASP A 299 -85.24 108.62 -34.89
CA ASP A 299 -84.32 109.66 -34.42
C ASP A 299 -84.36 109.85 -32.89
N ALA A 300 -85.52 109.62 -32.25
CA ALA A 300 -85.65 109.64 -30.79
C ALA A 300 -84.98 108.41 -30.10
N LEU A 301 -84.87 107.29 -30.80
CA LEU A 301 -84.19 106.07 -30.33
C LEU A 301 -82.66 106.14 -30.44
N ARG A 302 -82.11 106.94 -31.36
CA ARG A 302 -80.65 107.21 -31.40
C ARG A 302 -80.18 108.06 -30.22
N ALA A 303 -80.96 109.08 -29.83
CA ALA A 303 -80.63 109.92 -28.68
C ALA A 303 -80.72 109.19 -27.32
N THR A 304 -81.48 108.09 -27.24
CA THR A 304 -81.57 107.23 -26.04
C THR A 304 -80.56 106.07 -26.04
N GLY A 305 -80.05 105.65 -27.20
CA GLY A 305 -78.95 104.68 -27.33
C GLY A 305 -77.58 105.23 -26.88
N ASP A 306 -77.31 106.52 -27.10
CA ASP A 306 -76.06 107.15 -26.67
C ASP A 306 -75.96 107.34 -25.14
N SER A 307 -77.11 107.34 -24.42
CA SER A 307 -77.13 107.33 -22.94
C SER A 307 -76.94 105.95 -22.32
N LEU A 308 -77.22 104.86 -23.07
CA LEU A 308 -77.08 103.49 -22.57
C LEU A 308 -75.62 102.99 -22.63
N GLY A 309 -74.88 103.36 -23.68
CA GLY A 309 -73.46 103.01 -23.83
C GLY A 309 -72.55 103.61 -22.75
N LYS A 310 -72.98 104.68 -22.07
CA LYS A 310 -72.24 105.31 -20.96
C LYS A 310 -72.44 104.59 -19.62
N VAL A 311 -73.51 103.81 -19.46
CA VAL A 311 -73.82 103.02 -18.25
C VAL A 311 -73.27 101.59 -18.37
N GLU A 312 -73.22 101.01 -19.58
CA GLU A 312 -72.61 99.69 -19.83
C GLU A 312 -71.08 99.71 -19.68
N GLY A 313 -70.43 100.84 -19.98
CA GLY A 313 -69.00 101.05 -19.70
C GLY A 313 -68.63 101.06 -18.21
N GLN A 314 -69.58 101.29 -17.30
CA GLN A 314 -69.36 101.24 -15.84
C GLN A 314 -69.56 99.83 -15.25
N HIS A 315 -70.30 98.93 -15.92
CA HIS A 315 -70.43 97.52 -15.52
C HIS A 315 -69.23 96.67 -15.98
N ALA A 316 -68.54 97.09 -17.05
CA ALA A 316 -67.27 96.51 -17.49
C ALA A 316 -66.10 96.69 -16.49
N ALA A 317 -66.25 97.57 -15.49
CA ALA A 317 -65.22 97.86 -14.49
C ALA A 317 -65.44 97.20 -13.10
N LEU A 318 -66.56 96.48 -12.89
CA LEU A 318 -66.88 95.82 -11.60
C LEU A 318 -67.20 94.32 -11.69
N ALA A 319 -67.06 93.69 -12.87
CA ALA A 319 -67.03 92.22 -13.01
C ALA A 319 -65.60 91.64 -12.95
N ALA A 320 -64.65 92.42 -12.45
CA ALA A 320 -63.35 91.93 -12.02
C ALA A 320 -63.49 91.28 -10.64
N LEU A 321 -63.47 89.94 -10.59
CA LEU A 321 -62.71 89.14 -9.61
C LEU A 321 -62.75 87.64 -9.99
N GLU A 322 -61.60 87.23 -10.52
CA GLU A 322 -60.92 85.93 -10.63
C GLU A 322 -61.66 84.58 -10.56
N ALA A 323 -61.31 83.72 -11.53
CA ALA A 323 -61.03 82.31 -11.26
C ALA A 323 -59.55 82.01 -11.59
N VAL A 324 -58.91 81.31 -10.66
CA VAL A 324 -57.52 80.83 -10.63
C VAL A 324 -57.14 80.12 -11.95
N PRO A 325 -55.91 80.30 -12.49
CA PRO A 325 -55.44 79.50 -13.61
C PRO A 325 -55.34 78.03 -13.20
N VAL A 326 -56.11 77.17 -13.87
CA VAL A 326 -55.93 75.72 -13.79
C VAL A 326 -54.62 75.39 -14.50
N LEU A 327 -53.72 74.70 -13.80
CA LEU A 327 -52.53 74.09 -14.40
C LEU A 327 -53.00 72.96 -15.32
N ASP A 328 -52.74 73.09 -16.62
CA ASP A 328 -52.97 72.00 -17.57
C ASP A 328 -51.98 70.84 -17.31
N ASP A 329 -52.50 69.65 -17.61
CA ASP A 329 -51.96 68.31 -17.38
C ASP A 329 -50.48 68.14 -17.77
N THR A 330 -49.62 67.90 -16.77
CA THR A 330 -48.20 67.55 -16.95
C THR A 330 -47.96 66.05 -17.24
N ALA A 331 -48.99 65.25 -17.57
CA ALA A 331 -48.82 63.84 -17.90
C ALA A 331 -47.95 63.63 -19.16
N GLY A 332 -48.09 64.46 -20.20
CA GLY A 332 -47.28 64.34 -21.43
C GLY A 332 -45.83 64.82 -21.29
N LEU A 333 -45.57 65.72 -20.32
CA LEU A 333 -44.22 66.26 -20.06
C LEU A 333 -43.38 65.31 -19.19
N ALA A 334 -44.03 64.47 -18.37
CA ALA A 334 -43.37 63.39 -17.64
C ALA A 334 -42.98 62.21 -18.54
N GLU A 335 -43.83 61.81 -19.49
CA GLU A 335 -43.51 60.76 -20.47
C GLU A 335 -42.38 61.16 -21.42
N LEU A 336 -42.37 62.41 -21.91
CA LEU A 336 -41.27 62.92 -22.74
C LEU A 336 -39.95 63.10 -21.95
N LEU A 337 -40.02 63.37 -20.63
CA LEU A 337 -38.83 63.45 -19.78
C LEU A 337 -38.25 62.06 -19.49
N ASP A 338 -39.11 61.05 -19.25
CA ASP A 338 -38.69 59.65 -19.09
C ASP A 338 -38.13 59.07 -20.40
N GLU A 339 -38.75 59.36 -21.54
CA GLU A 339 -38.22 58.94 -22.86
C GLU A 339 -36.88 59.62 -23.17
N PHE A 340 -36.74 60.90 -22.86
CA PHE A 340 -35.47 61.63 -22.99
C PHE A 340 -34.37 61.09 -22.06
N LEU A 341 -34.70 60.73 -20.81
CA LEU A 341 -33.76 60.14 -19.86
C LEU A 341 -33.36 58.71 -20.28
N ILE A 342 -34.30 57.90 -20.77
CA ILE A 342 -34.03 56.54 -21.31
C ILE A 342 -33.12 56.63 -22.55
N LEU A 343 -33.40 57.54 -23.49
CA LEU A 343 -32.57 57.74 -24.68
C LEU A 343 -31.18 58.27 -24.32
N ARG A 344 -31.06 59.17 -23.34
CA ARG A 344 -29.77 59.66 -22.84
C ARG A 344 -28.95 58.56 -22.16
N HIS A 345 -29.57 57.72 -21.33
CA HIS A 345 -28.88 56.56 -20.73
C HIS A 345 -28.50 55.49 -21.77
N ARG A 346 -29.31 55.30 -22.81
CA ARG A 346 -29.01 54.40 -23.93
C ARG A 346 -27.88 54.93 -24.81
N ALA A 347 -27.82 56.24 -25.05
CA ALA A 347 -26.72 56.91 -25.74
C ALA A 347 -25.40 56.80 -24.95
N VAL A 348 -25.41 57.03 -23.63
CA VAL A 348 -24.21 56.83 -22.77
C VAL A 348 -23.78 55.36 -22.72
N ARG A 349 -24.71 54.41 -22.77
CA ARG A 349 -24.41 52.97 -22.82
C ARG A 349 -23.82 52.54 -24.17
N LEU A 350 -24.37 53.05 -25.28
CA LEU A 350 -23.85 52.80 -26.63
C LEU A 350 -22.49 53.47 -26.86
N ASP A 351 -22.25 54.65 -26.27
CA ASP A 351 -20.95 55.32 -26.34
C ASP A 351 -19.88 54.53 -25.56
N ARG A 352 -20.23 54.00 -24.38
CA ARG A 352 -19.39 53.03 -23.63
C ARG A 352 -19.11 51.76 -24.43
N TRP A 353 -20.10 51.22 -25.13
CA TRP A 353 -19.93 50.04 -25.99
C TRP A 353 -19.08 50.35 -27.23
N SER A 354 -19.20 51.55 -27.82
CA SER A 354 -18.33 51.98 -28.92
C SER A 354 -16.87 52.15 -28.47
N GLY A 355 -16.66 52.58 -27.23
CA GLY A 355 -15.35 52.63 -26.59
C GLY A 355 -14.73 51.23 -26.41
N VAL A 356 -15.50 50.26 -25.91
CA VAL A 356 -15.04 48.87 -25.74
C VAL A 356 -14.83 48.15 -27.08
N LEU A 357 -15.66 48.43 -28.09
CA LEU A 357 -15.56 47.81 -29.42
C LEU A 357 -14.41 48.38 -30.28
N ARG A 358 -13.85 49.55 -29.94
CA ARG A 358 -12.66 50.10 -30.63
C ARG A 358 -11.33 49.48 -30.18
N GLU A 359 -11.30 48.79 -29.04
CA GLU A 359 -10.09 48.11 -28.53
C GLU A 359 -10.01 46.62 -28.91
N ILE A 360 -11.01 46.07 -29.60
CA ILE A 360 -10.98 44.67 -30.03
C ILE A 360 -10.17 44.56 -31.33
N LYS A 361 -8.95 44.02 -31.23
CA LYS A 361 -8.13 43.64 -32.39
C LYS A 361 -8.87 42.65 -33.30
N GLU A 362 -8.68 42.79 -34.61
CA GLU A 362 -9.22 41.88 -35.63
C GLU A 362 -8.86 40.41 -35.34
N PRO A 363 -9.79 39.46 -35.55
CA PRO A 363 -9.55 38.04 -35.35
C PRO A 363 -8.60 37.49 -36.43
N PRO A 364 -7.69 36.55 -36.10
CA PRO A 364 -6.84 35.90 -37.10
C PRO A 364 -7.67 35.05 -38.07
N ALA A 365 -7.24 35.02 -39.33
CA ALA A 365 -7.90 34.31 -40.42
C ALA A 365 -7.87 32.78 -40.20
N VAL A 366 -8.95 32.12 -40.59
CA VAL A 366 -9.18 30.67 -40.46
C VAL A 366 -8.23 29.90 -41.38
N GLU A 367 -7.32 29.10 -40.81
CA GLU A 367 -6.51 28.12 -41.55
C GLU A 367 -7.34 26.92 -42.01
N SER A 368 -6.94 26.35 -43.15
CA SER A 368 -7.59 25.24 -43.85
C SER A 368 -7.72 23.98 -42.99
N GLY A 369 -8.86 23.28 -43.11
CA GLY A 369 -9.28 22.11 -42.31
C GLY A 369 -8.46 20.82 -42.43
N GLU A 370 -7.15 20.89 -42.66
CA GLU A 370 -6.23 19.75 -42.56
C GLU A 370 -6.00 19.32 -41.10
N GLY A 371 -6.07 20.26 -40.15
CA GLY A 371 -5.91 19.99 -38.72
C GLY A 371 -6.98 19.06 -38.13
N MET A 372 -8.21 19.08 -38.65
CA MET A 372 -9.32 18.27 -38.15
C MET A 372 -9.18 16.78 -38.52
N GLY A 373 -8.64 16.51 -39.72
CA GLY A 373 -8.35 15.15 -40.17
C GLY A 373 -7.20 14.51 -39.39
N ALA A 374 -6.16 15.28 -39.09
CA ALA A 374 -5.05 14.85 -38.25
C ALA A 374 -5.50 14.58 -36.80
N LEU A 375 -6.41 15.40 -36.27
CA LEU A 375 -6.95 15.21 -34.91
C LEU A 375 -7.81 13.94 -34.80
N LEU A 376 -8.67 13.66 -35.80
CA LEU A 376 -9.46 12.42 -35.85
C LEU A 376 -8.60 11.16 -36.05
N ALA A 377 -7.52 11.25 -36.84
CA ALA A 377 -6.54 10.17 -36.96
C ALA A 377 -5.77 9.95 -35.65
N GLY A 378 -5.42 11.04 -34.95
CA GLY A 378 -4.81 11.01 -33.62
C GLY A 378 -5.71 10.36 -32.58
N MET A 379 -7.00 10.68 -32.56
CA MET A 379 -7.97 10.08 -31.64
C MET A 379 -8.13 8.57 -31.88
N ARG A 380 -8.23 8.11 -33.14
CA ARG A 380 -8.29 6.67 -33.44
C ARG A 380 -7.02 5.93 -33.05
N SER A 381 -5.86 6.56 -33.23
CA SER A 381 -4.57 6.02 -32.78
C SER A 381 -4.50 5.89 -31.26
N LEU A 382 -4.97 6.91 -30.54
CA LEU A 382 -5.04 6.91 -29.08
C LEU A 382 -5.99 5.83 -28.55
N SER A 383 -7.19 5.68 -29.11
CA SER A 383 -8.11 4.59 -28.75
C SER A 383 -7.50 3.21 -29.00
N GLY A 384 -6.72 3.03 -30.08
CA GLY A 384 -5.98 1.79 -30.33
C GLY A 384 -4.89 1.53 -29.28
N ARG A 385 -4.18 2.57 -28.84
CA ARG A 385 -3.16 2.47 -27.77
C ARG A 385 -3.79 2.16 -26.41
N ILE A 386 -4.94 2.76 -26.09
CA ILE A 386 -5.69 2.49 -24.85
C ILE A 386 -6.13 1.02 -24.81
N ALA A 387 -6.66 0.49 -25.92
CA ALA A 387 -7.03 -0.91 -26.01
C ALA A 387 -5.82 -1.86 -25.87
N ALA A 388 -4.67 -1.51 -26.44
CA ALA A 388 -3.44 -2.30 -26.28
C ALA A 388 -2.90 -2.25 -24.84
N GLN A 389 -2.92 -1.08 -24.20
CA GLN A 389 -2.48 -0.89 -22.82
C GLN A 389 -3.41 -1.57 -21.82
N SER A 390 -4.73 -1.52 -22.01
CA SER A 390 -5.68 -2.25 -21.13
C SER A 390 -5.52 -3.76 -21.22
N THR A 391 -5.22 -4.29 -22.42
CA THR A 391 -4.92 -5.71 -22.61
C THR A 391 -3.62 -6.08 -21.90
N ALA A 392 -2.57 -5.26 -22.02
CA ALA A 392 -1.30 -5.46 -21.33
C ALA A 392 -1.44 -5.41 -19.80
N LEU A 393 -2.26 -4.49 -19.28
CA LEU A 393 -2.54 -4.35 -17.85
C LEU A 393 -3.29 -5.60 -17.32
N GLY A 394 -4.27 -6.11 -18.07
CA GLY A 394 -4.96 -7.35 -17.73
C GLY A 394 -4.06 -8.59 -17.75
N ASP A 395 -3.05 -8.64 -18.62
CA ASP A 395 -2.06 -9.73 -18.60
C ASP A 395 -1.08 -9.59 -17.43
N LEU A 396 -0.69 -8.36 -17.09
CA LEU A 396 0.13 -8.08 -15.90
C LEU A 396 -0.59 -8.47 -14.60
N GLU A 397 -1.90 -8.19 -14.49
CA GLU A 397 -2.72 -8.60 -13.35
C GLU A 397 -2.82 -10.12 -13.22
N LYS A 398 -2.89 -10.86 -14.34
CA LYS A 398 -2.86 -12.32 -14.33
C LYS A 398 -1.52 -12.85 -13.84
N ASP A 399 -0.42 -12.25 -14.28
CA ASP A 399 0.91 -12.66 -13.86
C ASP A 399 1.17 -12.33 -12.39
N LEU A 400 0.69 -11.17 -11.92
CA LEU A 400 0.74 -10.81 -10.50
C LEU A 400 -0.07 -11.78 -9.64
N ARG A 401 -1.26 -12.21 -10.11
CA ARG A 401 -2.03 -13.29 -9.45
C ARG A 401 -1.26 -14.60 -9.40
N LYS A 402 -0.63 -15.04 -10.49
CA LYS A 402 0.19 -16.28 -10.49
C LYS A 402 1.34 -16.21 -9.50
N VAL A 403 1.99 -15.06 -9.36
CA VAL A 403 3.08 -14.87 -8.39
C VAL A 403 2.54 -14.87 -6.96
N ALA A 404 1.41 -14.20 -6.71
CA ALA A 404 0.74 -14.22 -5.41
C ALA A 404 0.30 -15.65 -5.00
N ASP A 405 -0.24 -16.43 -5.94
CA ASP A 405 -0.63 -17.83 -5.70
C ASP A 405 0.59 -18.70 -5.34
N ARG A 406 1.72 -18.55 -6.06
CA ARG A 406 2.97 -19.27 -5.72
C ARG A 406 3.51 -18.88 -4.34
N LEU A 407 3.44 -17.60 -3.97
CA LEU A 407 3.84 -17.12 -2.65
C LEU A 407 2.92 -17.69 -1.57
N ALA A 408 1.61 -17.74 -1.81
CA ALA A 408 0.65 -18.34 -0.90
C ALA A 408 0.92 -19.84 -0.67
N ASP A 409 1.16 -20.60 -1.74
CA ASP A 409 1.51 -22.02 -1.66
C ASP A 409 2.78 -22.23 -0.84
N ARG A 410 3.82 -21.41 -1.08
CA ARG A 410 5.10 -21.52 -0.37
C ARG A 410 5.00 -21.16 1.11
N VAL A 411 4.21 -20.14 1.45
CA VAL A 411 3.93 -19.79 2.86
C VAL A 411 3.13 -20.90 3.55
N GLY A 412 2.21 -21.55 2.83
CA GLY A 412 1.49 -22.73 3.30
C GLY A 412 2.39 -23.93 3.60
N GLU A 413 3.39 -24.21 2.76
CA GLU A 413 4.38 -25.27 2.98
C GLU A 413 5.27 -25.00 4.20
N LEU A 414 5.65 -23.74 4.42
CA LEU A 414 6.49 -23.35 5.56
C LEU A 414 5.74 -23.48 6.89
N GLY A 415 4.46 -23.08 6.93
CA GLY A 415 3.56 -23.18 8.10
C GLY A 415 3.93 -22.33 9.32
N ARG A 416 5.23 -22.00 9.48
CA ARG A 416 5.79 -21.10 10.50
C ARG A 416 6.95 -20.30 9.90
N CYS A 417 7.12 -19.08 10.37
CA CYS A 417 8.22 -18.22 9.99
C CYS A 417 9.55 -18.83 10.49
N PRO A 418 10.55 -19.04 9.62
CA PRO A 418 11.85 -19.60 10.01
C PRO A 418 12.67 -18.66 10.90
N THR A 419 12.35 -17.36 10.92
CA THR A 419 13.10 -16.33 11.66
C THR A 419 12.58 -16.13 13.08
N CYS A 420 11.25 -16.13 13.28
CA CYS A 420 10.62 -15.86 14.59
C CYS A 420 9.76 -16.99 15.13
N GLY A 421 9.54 -18.06 14.35
CA GLY A 421 8.77 -19.25 14.77
C GLY A 421 7.25 -19.07 14.85
N GLN A 422 6.72 -17.89 14.56
CA GLN A 422 5.28 -17.63 14.57
C GLN A 422 4.57 -18.26 13.37
N ALA A 423 3.30 -18.65 13.54
CA ALA A 423 2.48 -19.18 12.46
C ALA A 423 2.13 -18.07 11.47
N VAL A 424 2.48 -18.26 10.19
CA VAL A 424 2.20 -17.30 9.12
C VAL A 424 1.08 -17.83 8.26
N LYS A 425 0.04 -17.03 8.05
CA LYS A 425 -1.03 -17.32 7.11
C LYS A 425 -0.79 -16.55 5.81
N ALA A 426 -1.06 -17.19 4.68
CA ALA A 426 -0.84 -16.62 3.35
C ALA A 426 -1.61 -15.29 3.13
N SER A 427 -2.81 -15.14 3.69
CA SER A 427 -3.59 -13.90 3.63
C SER A 427 -2.88 -12.73 4.32
N ASP A 428 -2.34 -12.98 5.52
CA ASP A 428 -1.77 -11.92 6.36
C ASP A 428 -0.41 -11.45 5.81
N PHE A 429 0.31 -12.32 5.10
CA PHE A 429 1.57 -12.01 4.44
C PHE A 429 1.39 -11.23 3.13
N LEU A 430 0.29 -11.46 2.40
CA LEU A 430 0.03 -10.82 1.11
C LEU A 430 -0.69 -9.46 1.24
N ASP A 431 -1.53 -9.28 2.26
CA ASP A 431 -2.30 -8.03 2.44
C ASP A 431 -1.54 -6.94 3.22
N HIS A 432 -0.59 -7.32 4.07
CA HIS A 432 0.24 -6.41 4.84
C HIS A 432 1.69 -6.79 4.64
N GLY A 433 2.44 -5.97 3.89
CA GLY A 433 3.90 -6.05 3.89
C GLY A 433 4.35 -6.05 5.36
N GLY A 434 4.86 -7.18 5.84
CA GLY A 434 4.93 -7.51 7.26
C GLY A 434 5.70 -6.48 8.09
N CYS A 435 5.00 -5.45 8.55
CA CYS A 435 5.47 -4.55 9.60
C CYS A 435 5.01 -5.15 10.93
N HIS A 436 5.97 -5.69 11.68
CA HIS A 436 5.78 -6.00 13.08
C HIS A 436 6.06 -4.71 13.88
N ASP A 437 5.04 -4.19 14.56
CA ASP A 437 5.23 -3.20 15.62
C ASP A 437 6.11 -3.83 16.72
N ALA A 438 7.22 -3.16 17.02
CA ALA A 438 8.24 -3.57 17.97
C ALA A 438 7.81 -3.38 19.44
#